data_AF-A0A3M1LQ85-F1
#
_entry.id   AF-A0A3M1LQ85-F1
#
_cell.length_a   1.000
_cell.length_b   1.000
_cell.length_c   1.000
_cell.angle_alpha   90.00
_cell.angle_beta   90.00
_cell.angle_gamma   90.00
#
_symmetry.space_group_name_H-M   'P 1'
#
loop_
_entity.id
_entity.type
_entity.pdbx_description
1 polymer ?
#
loop_
_entity_poly.entity_id
_entity_poly.type
_entity_poly.pdbx_seq_one_letter_code
_entity_poly.pdbx_strand_id
1 'polypeptide(L)'
;TVVLTTDHGAVRCMRAAQVIGDRQTSTCLRYKIGRNVRADAKSTITITELERYRLPRHSPVENLVLAKEDYYLVYPTDFHHYAAKYRDSFQHGGISLEEMILPIVILNPK
;
A
#
# COMPACT_ATOMS: atom_id res chain seq x y z
N THR A 1 -1.07 6.33 32.88
CA THR A 1 -1.92 6.25 31.67
C THR A 1 -1.21 5.43 30.63
N VAL A 2 -1.89 4.43 30.08
CA VAL A 2 -1.38 3.61 28.96
C VAL A 2 -2.25 3.89 27.75
N VAL A 3 -1.63 4.11 26.59
CA VAL A 3 -2.33 4.26 25.30
C VAL A 3 -2.11 2.99 24.51
N LEU A 4 -3.19 2.32 24.12
CA LEU A 4 -3.18 1.15 23.25
C LEU A 4 -3.77 1.52 21.89
N THR A 5 -3.05 1.21 20.83
CA THR A 5 -3.44 1.45 19.44
C THR A 5 -2.81 0.39 18.54
N THR A 6 -3.19 0.38 17.27
CA THR A 6 -2.44 -0.29 16.20
C THR A 6 -1.70 0.76 15.36
N ASP A 7 -0.68 0.35 14.60
CA ASP A 7 0.06 1.15 13.64
C ASP A 7 -0.64 1.23 12.27
N HIS A 8 -1.46 0.23 11.93
CA HIS A 8 -2.29 0.15 10.72
C HIS A 8 -3.27 -1.02 10.80
N GLY A 9 -4.35 -0.96 10.01
CA GLY A 9 -5.22 -2.12 9.79
C GLY A 9 -4.85 -2.94 8.56
N ALA A 10 -5.73 -3.88 8.21
CA ALA A 10 -5.61 -4.74 7.04
C ALA A 10 -6.97 -4.86 6.34
N VAL A 11 -6.95 -5.15 5.04
CA VAL A 11 -8.15 -5.31 4.20
C VAL A 11 -8.08 -6.61 3.40
N ARG A 12 -9.23 -7.26 3.26
CA ARG A 12 -9.40 -8.44 2.39
C ARG A 12 -9.39 -7.99 0.93
N CYS A 13 -8.36 -8.36 0.18
CA CYS A 13 -8.12 -7.88 -1.17
C CYS A 13 -8.79 -8.75 -2.24
N MET A 14 -9.61 -8.14 -3.12
CA MET A 14 -10.39 -8.88 -4.12
C MET A 14 -10.12 -8.47 -5.58
N ARG A 15 -9.56 -7.27 -5.80
CA ARG A 15 -9.36 -6.69 -7.14
C ARG A 15 -7.87 -6.53 -7.46
N ALA A 16 -7.35 -7.28 -8.43
CA ALA A 16 -6.00 -7.06 -8.92
C ALA A 16 -5.93 -5.79 -9.79
N ALA A 17 -4.88 -5.00 -9.62
CA ALA A 17 -4.51 -3.87 -10.46
C ALA A 17 -3.08 -4.05 -10.97
N GLN A 18 -2.86 -3.74 -12.24
CA GLN A 18 -1.53 -3.79 -12.83
C GLN A 18 -0.66 -2.64 -12.32
N VAL A 19 0.59 -2.95 -11.99
CA VAL A 19 1.63 -1.96 -11.67
C VAL A 19 2.86 -2.22 -12.51
N ILE A 20 3.47 -1.15 -13.01
CA ILE A 20 4.72 -1.19 -13.77
C ILE A 20 5.79 -0.53 -12.90
N GLY A 21 6.90 -1.22 -12.71
CA GLY A 21 8.05 -0.76 -11.96
C GLY A 21 9.30 -1.52 -12.40
N ASP A 22 10.46 -1.05 -11.97
CA ASP A 22 11.72 -1.75 -12.20
C ASP A 22 11.91 -2.91 -11.22
N ARG A 23 12.99 -3.68 -11.38
CA ARG A 23 13.32 -4.80 -10.49
C ARG A 23 13.62 -4.38 -9.05
N GLN A 24 14.00 -3.12 -8.84
CA GLN A 24 14.30 -2.58 -7.50
C GLN A 24 13.04 -2.10 -6.76
N THR A 25 11.91 -2.01 -7.46
CA THR A 25 10.63 -1.61 -6.89
C THR A 25 10.18 -2.61 -5.84
N SER A 26 9.65 -2.12 -4.72
CA SER A 26 9.30 -2.94 -3.56
C SER A 26 8.34 -4.09 -3.88
N THR A 27 8.35 -5.11 -3.01
CA THR A 27 7.57 -6.34 -3.23
C THR A 27 6.16 -6.30 -2.66
N CYS A 28 5.83 -5.33 -1.79
CA CYS A 28 4.51 -5.24 -1.15
C CYS A 28 3.35 -5.18 -2.17
N LEU A 29 2.24 -5.85 -1.87
CA LEU A 29 1.08 -5.92 -2.76
C LEU A 29 0.18 -4.69 -2.64
N ARG A 30 0.30 -3.91 -1.57
CA ARG A 30 -0.56 -2.75 -1.32
C ARG A 30 0.09 -1.42 -1.61
N TYR A 31 1.42 -1.40 -1.69
CA TYR A 31 2.17 -0.24 -2.12
C TYR A 31 3.43 -0.63 -2.88
N LYS A 32 3.88 0.28 -3.74
CA LYS A 32 5.14 0.16 -4.47
C LYS A 32 5.94 1.44 -4.32
N ILE A 33 7.15 1.33 -3.79
CA ILE A 33 8.16 2.38 -3.82
C ILE A 33 9.25 1.97 -4.80
N GLY A 34 9.62 2.87 -5.69
CA GLY A 34 10.61 2.59 -6.73
C GLY A 34 10.75 3.76 -7.69
N ARG A 35 11.56 3.57 -8.75
CA ARG A 35 11.82 4.60 -9.75
C ARG A 35 10.73 4.58 -10.82
N ASN A 36 10.03 5.70 -10.99
CA ASN A 36 8.98 5.87 -12.02
C ASN A 36 7.91 4.76 -12.03
N VAL A 37 7.46 4.32 -10.86
CA VAL A 37 6.39 3.32 -10.72
C VAL A 37 5.08 3.90 -11.25
N ARG A 38 4.34 3.12 -12.02
CA ARG A 38 3.07 3.55 -12.65
C ARG A 38 1.97 2.52 -12.44
N ALA A 39 0.77 2.98 -12.14
CA ALA A 39 -0.45 2.18 -12.06
C ALA A 39 -1.65 3.05 -12.44
N ASP A 40 -2.80 2.41 -12.65
CA ASP A 40 -4.03 3.11 -13.00
C ASP A 40 -4.56 3.93 -11.80
N ALA A 41 -4.85 5.21 -12.03
CA ALA A 41 -5.31 6.16 -11.02
C ALA A 41 -6.69 5.82 -10.43
N LYS A 42 -7.51 5.01 -11.11
CA LYS A 42 -8.76 4.47 -10.57
C LYS A 42 -8.49 3.56 -9.37
N SER A 43 -7.43 2.75 -9.45
CA SER A 43 -7.05 1.78 -8.41
C SER A 43 -5.99 2.28 -7.43
N THR A 44 -5.33 3.39 -7.71
CA THR A 44 -4.16 3.84 -6.95
C THR A 44 -4.08 5.34 -6.71
N ILE A 45 -3.28 5.73 -5.72
CA ILE A 45 -2.77 7.10 -5.52
C ILE A 45 -1.26 7.07 -5.77
N THR A 46 -0.75 8.03 -6.53
CA THR A 46 0.69 8.20 -6.74
C THR A 46 1.18 9.43 -5.98
N ILE A 47 2.24 9.26 -5.19
CA ILE A 47 2.94 10.31 -4.46
C ILE A 47 4.33 10.47 -5.07
N THR A 48 4.61 11.65 -5.64
CA THR A 48 5.90 12.01 -6.23
C THR A 48 6.74 12.92 -5.33
N GLU A 49 6.10 13.64 -4.40
CA GLU A 49 6.76 14.51 -3.41
C GLU A 49 6.76 13.81 -2.04
N LEU A 50 7.58 12.75 -1.91
CA LEU A 50 7.65 11.89 -0.73
C LEU A 50 7.93 12.66 0.57
N GLU A 51 8.76 13.70 0.48
CA GLU A 51 9.18 14.52 1.61
C GLU A 51 8.01 15.27 2.24
N ARG A 52 6.98 15.65 1.45
CA ARG A 52 5.76 16.28 1.99
C ARG A 52 4.98 15.35 2.92
N TYR A 53 5.14 14.05 2.73
CA TYR A 53 4.52 13.00 3.55
C TYR A 53 5.48 12.46 4.61
N ARG A 54 6.63 13.13 4.82
CA ARG A 54 7.68 12.70 5.76
C ARG A 54 8.25 11.31 5.44
N LEU A 55 8.21 10.92 4.16
CA LEU A 55 8.81 9.68 3.68
C LEU A 55 10.24 9.93 3.19
N PRO A 56 11.15 8.95 3.35
CA PRO A 56 12.49 9.05 2.80
C PRO A 56 12.43 9.08 1.27
N ARG A 57 13.34 9.84 0.67
CA ARG A 57 13.56 9.85 -0.78
C ARG A 57 15.03 9.62 -1.08
N HIS A 58 15.31 8.58 -1.84
CA HIS A 58 16.66 8.18 -2.21
C HIS A 58 17.07 8.69 -3.60
N SER A 59 16.10 9.06 -4.45
CA SER A 59 16.40 9.66 -5.76
C SER A 59 15.30 10.59 -6.27
N PRO A 60 15.61 11.54 -7.17
CA PRO A 60 14.61 12.44 -7.74
C PRO A 60 13.48 11.74 -8.52
N VAL A 61 13.73 10.54 -9.03
CA VAL A 61 12.76 9.76 -9.83
C VAL A 61 11.99 8.73 -9.00
N GLU A 62 12.24 8.67 -7.69
CA GLU A 62 11.52 7.78 -6.79
C GLU A 62 10.12 8.31 -6.51
N ASN A 63 9.14 7.41 -6.55
CA ASN A 63 7.77 7.70 -6.22
C ASN A 63 7.13 6.51 -5.49
N LEU A 64 6.02 6.79 -4.81
CA LEU A 64 5.22 5.80 -4.07
C LEU A 64 3.85 5.67 -4.73
N VAL A 65 3.44 4.44 -5.03
CA VAL A 65 2.09 4.09 -5.48
C VAL A 65 1.39 3.33 -4.37
N LEU A 66 0.24 3.82 -3.91
CA LEU A 66 -0.59 3.22 -2.86
C LEU A 66 -1.88 2.67 -3.49
N ALA A 67 -2.26 1.44 -3.13
CA ALA A 67 -3.52 0.86 -3.58
C ALA A 67 -4.72 1.42 -2.79
N LYS A 68 -5.80 1.73 -3.50
CA LYS A 68 -7.08 2.18 -2.94
C LYS A 68 -7.94 0.98 -2.56
N GLU A 69 -8.87 1.16 -1.60
CA GLU A 69 -9.92 0.18 -1.29
C GLU A 69 -9.34 -1.25 -1.13
N ASP A 70 -9.95 -2.29 -1.71
CA ASP A 70 -9.46 -3.67 -1.68
C ASP A 70 -8.56 -4.07 -2.88
N TYR A 71 -7.97 -3.08 -3.59
CA TYR A 71 -7.09 -3.35 -4.73
C TYR A 71 -5.70 -3.87 -4.32
N TYR A 72 -5.10 -4.77 -5.08
CA TYR A 72 -3.71 -5.18 -4.86
C TYR A 72 -2.93 -5.15 -6.16
N LEU A 73 -1.64 -4.84 -6.05
CA LEU A 73 -0.76 -4.50 -7.15
C LEU A 73 0.01 -5.72 -7.62
N VAL A 74 -0.15 -6.06 -8.90
CA VAL A 74 0.47 -7.20 -9.55
C VAL A 74 1.20 -6.74 -10.80
N TYR A 75 2.42 -7.24 -11.02
CA TYR A 75 3.18 -6.92 -12.23
C TYR A 75 2.58 -7.61 -13.47
N PRO A 76 2.81 -7.09 -14.69
CA PRO A 76 2.26 -7.69 -15.92
C PRO A 76 2.75 -9.11 -16.17
N THR A 77 3.99 -9.43 -15.78
CA THR A 77 4.57 -10.76 -15.89
C THR A 77 3.77 -11.75 -15.05
N ASP A 78 3.23 -12.79 -15.69
CA ASP A 78 2.36 -13.80 -15.08
C ASP A 78 1.17 -13.23 -14.29
N PHE A 79 0.61 -12.12 -14.79
CA PHE A 79 -0.43 -11.36 -14.10
C PHE A 79 -1.59 -12.24 -13.61
N HIS A 80 -2.14 -13.12 -14.47
CA HIS A 80 -3.29 -13.95 -14.09
C HIS A 80 -2.96 -14.96 -12.97
N HIS A 81 -1.75 -15.52 -12.98
CA HIS A 81 -1.31 -16.44 -11.93
C HIS A 81 -1.24 -15.71 -10.58
N TYR A 82 -0.57 -14.56 -10.53
CA TYR A 82 -0.43 -13.79 -9.30
C TYR A 82 -1.73 -13.10 -8.87
N ALA A 83 -2.55 -12.65 -9.82
CA ALA A 83 -3.89 -12.16 -9.55
C ALA A 83 -4.72 -13.24 -8.84
N ALA A 84 -4.77 -14.47 -9.37
CA ALA A 84 -5.49 -15.57 -8.73
C ALA A 84 -4.87 -15.93 -7.37
N LYS A 85 -3.53 -15.99 -7.27
CA LYS A 85 -2.81 -16.36 -6.05
C LYS A 85 -3.09 -15.44 -4.86
N TYR A 86 -3.17 -14.13 -5.09
CA TYR A 86 -3.31 -13.14 -4.02
C TYR A 86 -4.75 -12.64 -3.84
N ARG A 87 -5.67 -13.07 -4.70
CA ARG A 87 -7.10 -12.82 -4.49
C ARG A 87 -7.53 -13.46 -3.19
N ASP A 88 -8.41 -12.77 -2.47
CA ASP A 88 -8.96 -13.26 -1.21
C ASP A 88 -7.90 -13.44 -0.11
N SER A 89 -6.91 -12.54 -0.10
CA SER A 89 -5.90 -12.48 0.96
C SER A 89 -6.06 -11.22 1.80
N PHE A 90 -5.73 -11.30 3.08
CA PHE A 90 -5.59 -10.13 3.94
C PHE A 90 -4.24 -9.47 3.69
N GLN A 91 -4.28 -8.18 3.38
CA GLN A 91 -3.09 -7.38 3.08
C GLN A 91 -3.19 -6.02 3.77
N HIS A 92 -2.04 -5.34 3.89
CA HIS A 92 -1.94 -4.02 4.51
C HIS A 92 -0.89 -3.16 3.80
N GLY A 93 -0.90 -1.86 4.06
CA GLY A 93 0.05 -0.88 3.55
C GLY A 93 -0.45 0.00 2.39
N GLY A 94 -1.71 -0.15 2.00
CA GLY A 94 -2.42 0.72 1.06
C GLY A 94 -3.02 1.93 1.77
N ILE A 95 -4.04 2.53 1.15
CA ILE A 95 -4.72 3.73 1.68
C ILE A 95 -6.24 3.51 1.85
N SER A 96 -6.66 2.27 2.13
CA SER A 96 -8.06 2.00 2.50
C SER A 96 -8.40 2.62 3.86
N LEU A 97 -9.69 2.79 4.15
CA LEU A 97 -10.13 3.33 5.44
C LEU A 97 -9.74 2.39 6.58
N GLU A 98 -9.81 1.08 6.36
CA GLU A 98 -9.40 0.03 7.29
C GLU A 98 -7.92 0.14 7.65
N GLU A 99 -7.08 0.50 6.69
CA GLU A 99 -5.63 0.68 6.92
C GLU A 99 -5.31 2.01 7.62
N MET A 100 -6.10 3.07 7.39
CA MET A 100 -5.80 4.45 7.81
C MET A 100 -6.49 4.88 9.11
N ILE A 101 -7.67 4.35 9.44
CA ILE A 101 -8.42 4.71 10.65
C ILE A 101 -8.03 3.77 11.78
N LEU A 102 -7.31 4.30 12.78
CA LEU A 102 -6.74 3.49 13.86
C LEU A 102 -7.55 3.67 15.15
N PRO A 103 -8.04 2.58 15.76
CA PRO A 103 -8.67 2.66 17.07
C PRO A 103 -7.63 2.99 18.14
N ILE A 104 -8.00 3.85 19.08
CA ILE A 104 -7.20 4.21 20.25
C ILE A 104 -7.98 3.93 21.53
N VAL A 105 -7.31 3.31 22.50
CA VAL A 105 -7.84 3.05 23.83
C VAL A 105 -6.90 3.68 24.87
N ILE A 106 -7.47 4.47 25.78
CA ILE A 106 -6.74 5.09 26.89
C ILE A 106 -7.10 4.34 28.18
N LEU A 107 -6.10 3.68 28.77
CA LEU A 107 -6.22 2.92 30.01
C LEU A 107 -5.67 3.75 31.17
N ASN A 108 -6.50 4.00 32.19
CA ASN A 108 -6.10 4.69 33.40
C ASN A 108 -5.76 3.69 34.51
N PRO A 109 -4.69 3.93 35.30
CA PRO A 109 -4.39 3.10 36.46
C PRO A 109 -5.53 3.20 37.49
N LYS A 110 -5.74 2.11 38.22
CA LYS A 110 -6.58 2.11 39.42
C LYS A 110 -5.81 2.66 40.62
#